data_AF-A0A351F873-F1
#
_entry.id   AF-A0A351F873-F1
#
_cell.length_a   1.000
_cell.length_b   1.000
_cell.length_c   1.000
_cell.angle_alpha   90.00
_cell.angle_beta   90.00
_cell.angle_gamma   90.00
#
_symmetry.space_group_name_H-M   'P 1'
#
loop_
_entity.id
_entity.type
_entity.pdbx_description
1 polymer ?
#
loop_
_entity_poly.entity_id
_entity_poly.type
_entity_poly.pdbx_seq_one_letter_code
_entity_poly.pdbx_strand_id
1 'polypeptide(L)'
;MDKYEIQSIIKTIESCIYYHDKMRYAYFFSSPSTSKGRRYYEMQNSIEKSFTYKDNTYTYWSKCYCSSQHVYFSDGFTVDGQRKDVRAFKRVLKELKEKTDNND
;
A
#
# COMPACT_ATOMS: atom_id res chain seq x y z
N MET A 1 7.21 19.12 10.79
CA MET A 1 6.93 18.45 9.51
C MET A 1 6.85 19.51 8.45
N ASP A 2 7.79 19.51 7.51
CA ASP A 2 7.77 20.47 6.41
C ASP A 2 6.76 20.05 5.31
N LYS A 3 6.50 20.94 4.35
CA LYS A 3 5.53 20.71 3.27
C LYS A 3 5.92 19.52 2.37
N TYR A 4 7.21 19.30 2.14
CA TYR A 4 7.70 18.20 1.30
C TYR A 4 7.52 16.84 1.98
N GLU A 5 7.78 16.78 3.29
CA GLU A 5 7.55 15.60 4.12
C GLU A 5 6.07 15.21 4.14
N ILE A 6 5.16 16.18 4.34
CA ILE A 6 3.71 15.97 4.26
C ILE A 6 3.32 15.37 2.90
N GLN A 7 3.80 15.95 1.79
CA GLN A 7 3.51 15.44 0.45
C GLN A 7 4.06 14.04 0.21
N SER A 8 5.25 13.73 0.72
CA SER A 8 5.85 12.41 0.62
C SER A 8 5.01 11.35 1.36
N ILE A 9 4.54 11.67 2.57
CA ILE A 9 3.67 10.80 3.36
C ILE A 9 2.33 10.59 2.64
N ILE A 10 1.71 11.66 2.14
CA ILE A 10 0.45 11.58 1.37
C ILE A 10 0.62 10.62 0.18
N LYS A 11 1.65 10.83 -0.65
CA LYS A 11 1.92 9.97 -1.82
C LYS A 11 2.17 8.53 -1.42
N THR A 12 2.85 8.31 -0.30
CA THR A 12 3.08 6.97 0.24
C THR A 12 1.75 6.31 0.61
N ILE A 13 0.91 6.98 1.39
CA ILE A 13 -0.41 6.46 1.79
C ILE A 13 -1.30 6.19 0.59
N GLU A 14 -1.39 7.13 -0.36
CA GLU A 14 -2.18 6.97 -1.58
C GLU A 14 -1.71 5.76 -2.39
N SER A 15 -0.40 5.55 -2.48
CA SER A 15 0.14 4.37 -3.16
C SER A 15 -0.21 3.06 -2.43
N CYS A 16 -0.14 3.02 -1.10
CA CYS A 16 -0.52 1.83 -0.32
C CYS A 16 -2.00 1.48 -0.52
N ILE A 17 -2.88 2.48 -0.47
CA ILE A 17 -4.32 2.31 -0.72
C ILE A 17 -4.56 1.84 -2.16
N TYR A 18 -3.86 2.43 -3.13
CA TYR A 18 -3.95 2.01 -4.52
C TYR A 18 -3.59 0.54 -4.72
N TYR A 19 -2.48 0.06 -4.13
CA TYR A 19 -2.08 -1.34 -4.24
C TYR A 19 -3.09 -2.30 -3.60
N HIS A 20 -3.60 -1.94 -2.41
CA HIS A 20 -4.65 -2.68 -1.72
C HIS A 20 -5.91 -2.82 -2.59
N ASP A 21 -6.40 -1.70 -3.13
CA ASP A 21 -7.63 -1.69 -3.92
C ASP A 21 -7.44 -2.38 -5.28
N LYS A 22 -6.30 -2.18 -5.95
CA LYS A 22 -5.95 -2.82 -7.23
C LYS A 22 -5.96 -4.34 -7.13
N MET A 23 -5.46 -4.90 -6.03
CA MET A 23 -5.25 -6.34 -5.87
C MET A 23 -6.35 -7.03 -5.06
N ARG A 24 -7.38 -6.30 -4.62
CA ARG A 24 -8.52 -6.82 -3.85
C ARG A 24 -9.22 -8.02 -4.50
N TYR A 25 -9.19 -8.09 -5.83
CA TYR A 25 -9.82 -9.16 -6.62
C TYR A 25 -8.79 -10.03 -7.35
N ALA A 26 -7.55 -10.10 -6.85
CA ALA A 26 -6.45 -10.77 -7.53
C ALA A 26 -6.73 -12.24 -7.90
N TYR A 27 -7.54 -12.95 -7.11
CA TYR A 27 -7.93 -14.34 -7.41
C TYR A 27 -8.58 -14.50 -8.79
N PHE A 28 -9.28 -13.48 -9.28
CA PHE A 28 -9.93 -13.51 -10.59
C PHE A 28 -8.99 -13.05 -11.73
N PHE A 29 -7.76 -12.66 -11.42
CA PHE A 29 -6.81 -12.22 -12.43
C PHE A 29 -6.16 -13.41 -13.11
N SER A 30 -6.01 -13.29 -14.44
CA SER A 30 -5.23 -14.25 -15.20
C SER A 30 -3.75 -14.08 -14.91
N SER A 31 -3.08 -15.18 -14.58
CA SER A 31 -1.62 -15.18 -14.39
C SER A 31 -0.89 -14.95 -15.71
N PRO A 32 0.25 -14.23 -15.72
CA PRO A 32 1.10 -14.14 -16.90
C PRO A 32 1.50 -15.52 -17.45
N SER A 33 1.44 -15.68 -18.77
CA SER A 33 1.69 -16.96 -19.46
C SER A 33 3.14 -17.44 -19.32
N THR A 34 4.10 -16.51 -19.28
CA THR A 34 5.53 -16.83 -19.20
C THR A 34 6.05 -16.84 -17.77
N SER A 35 7.03 -17.71 -17.49
CA SER A 35 7.70 -17.71 -16.18
C SER A 35 8.38 -16.38 -15.86
N LYS A 36 8.97 -15.71 -16.87
CA LYS A 36 9.58 -14.39 -16.70
C LYS A 36 8.51 -13.34 -16.36
N GLY A 37 7.37 -13.37 -17.05
CA GLY A 37 6.24 -12.48 -16.79
C GLY A 37 5.68 -12.65 -15.38
N ARG A 38 5.54 -13.89 -14.89
CA ARG A 38 5.10 -14.17 -13.52
C ARG A 38 6.05 -13.59 -12.49
N ARG A 39 7.35 -13.87 -12.59
CA ARG A 39 8.36 -13.33 -11.66
C ARG A 39 8.38 -11.79 -11.66
N TYR A 40 8.26 -11.18 -12.83
CA TYR A 40 8.16 -9.73 -12.93
C TYR A 40 6.89 -9.21 -12.25
N TYR A 41 5.75 -9.86 -12.47
CA TYR A 41 4.47 -9.50 -11.85
C TYR A 41 4.50 -9.64 -10.33
N GLU A 42 5.07 -10.73 -9.81
CA GLU A 42 5.28 -10.96 -8.37
C GLU A 42 6.15 -9.85 -7.77
N MET A 43 7.26 -9.51 -8.42
CA MET A 43 8.18 -8.45 -7.99
C MET A 43 7.52 -7.06 -7.96
N GLN A 44 6.67 -6.75 -8.95
CA GLN A 44 6.01 -5.44 -9.02
C GLN A 44 4.86 -5.28 -8.02
N ASN A 45 4.25 -6.37 -7.57
CA ASN A 45 3.09 -6.33 -6.68
C ASN A 45 3.37 -6.89 -5.27
N SER A 46 4.62 -7.30 -4.99
CA SER A 46 5.10 -7.61 -3.64
C SER A 46 5.94 -6.45 -3.15
N ILE A 47 5.37 -5.60 -2.32
CA ILE A 47 6.01 -4.38 -1.85
C ILE A 47 5.86 -4.23 -0.35
N GLU A 48 6.77 -3.48 0.25
CA GLU A 48 6.64 -2.99 1.62
C GLU A 48 6.89 -1.48 1.60
N LYS A 49 6.03 -0.75 2.30
CA LYS A 49 6.12 0.71 2.43
C LYS A 49 5.84 1.10 3.87
N SER A 50 6.71 1.94 4.42
CA SER A 50 6.60 2.42 5.79
C SER A 50 6.74 3.93 5.85
N PHE A 51 6.02 4.56 6.77
CA PHE A 51 6.16 5.98 7.10
C PHE A 51 5.87 6.23 8.58
N THR A 52 6.40 7.32 9.12
CA THR A 52 6.18 7.72 10.51
C THR A 52 5.21 8.89 10.57
N TYR A 53 4.23 8.84 11.48
CA TYR A 53 3.32 9.94 11.73
C TYR A 53 2.90 9.96 13.21
N LYS A 54 3.08 11.11 13.88
CA LYS A 54 2.79 11.30 15.31
C LYS A 54 3.40 10.18 16.18
N ASP A 55 4.69 9.92 15.97
CA ASP A 55 5.47 8.89 16.68
C ASP A 55 5.02 7.43 16.49
N ASN A 56 4.02 7.17 15.63
CA ASN A 56 3.63 5.81 15.26
C ASN A 56 4.24 5.44 13.91
N THR A 57 4.68 4.19 13.78
CA THR A 57 5.19 3.61 12.54
C THR A 57 4.06 2.90 11.80
N TYR A 58 3.73 3.38 10.61
CA TYR A 58 2.73 2.79 9.74
C TYR A 58 3.43 1.97 8.67
N THR A 59 3.08 0.69 8.55
CA THR A 59 3.64 -0.19 7.52
C THR A 59 2.53 -0.89 6.74
N TYR A 60 2.60 -0.78 5.42
CA TYR A 60 1.84 -1.59 4.48
C TYR A 60 2.78 -2.62 3.85
N TRP A 61 2.33 -3.86 3.78
CA TRP A 61 3.03 -4.91 3.06
C TRP A 61 2.06 -5.61 2.12
N SER A 62 2.59 -6.09 1.00
CA SER A 62 1.90 -6.98 0.10
C SER A 62 2.83 -8.07 -0.40
N LYS A 63 2.24 -9.24 -0.65
CA LYS A 63 2.90 -10.40 -1.23
C LYS A 63 2.02 -10.95 -2.33
N CYS A 64 2.57 -10.97 -3.54
CA CYS A 64 1.94 -11.50 -4.74
C CYS A 64 2.67 -12.78 -5.16
N TYR A 65 1.91 -13.81 -5.50
CA TYR A 65 2.41 -15.07 -6.01
C TYR A 65 1.58 -15.50 -7.23
N CYS A 66 2.25 -15.85 -8.32
CA CYS A 66 1.63 -16.27 -9.56
C CYS A 66 1.86 -17.77 -9.77
N SER A 67 0.77 -18.54 -9.72
CA SER A 67 0.77 -19.91 -10.25
C SER A 67 0.63 -19.90 -11.78
N SER A 68 0.58 -21.07 -12.42
CA SER A 68 0.29 -21.17 -13.86
C SER A 68 -1.11 -20.67 -14.24
N GLN A 69 -2.06 -20.68 -13.29
CA GLN A 69 -3.48 -20.40 -13.57
C GLN A 69 -4.02 -19.18 -12.82
N HIS A 70 -3.54 -18.93 -11.61
CA HIS A 70 -4.10 -17.93 -10.69
C HIS A 70 -3.04 -17.01 -10.10
N VAL A 71 -3.47 -15.80 -9.77
CA VAL A 71 -2.71 -14.83 -8.97
C VAL A 71 -3.21 -14.87 -7.53
N TYR A 72 -2.32 -15.17 -6.61
CA TYR A 72 -2.55 -15.14 -5.18
C TYR A 72 -1.98 -13.85 -4.61
N PHE A 73 -2.75 -13.17 -3.79
CA PHE A 73 -2.35 -11.91 -3.19
C PHE A 73 -2.71 -11.89 -1.72
N SER A 74 -1.79 -11.40 -0.89
CA SER A 74 -2.02 -11.14 0.52
C SER A 74 -1.40 -9.81 0.87
N ASP A 75 -2.09 -9.02 1.67
CA ASP A 75 -1.60 -7.74 2.16
C ASP A 75 -2.01 -7.50 3.62
N GLY A 76 -1.45 -6.44 4.17
CA GLY A 76 -1.78 -6.01 5.51
C GLY A 76 -1.33 -4.60 5.79
N PHE A 77 -2.07 -3.97 6.70
CA PHE A 77 -1.72 -2.69 7.31
C PHE A 77 -1.34 -2.93 8.76
N THR A 78 -0.28 -2.28 9.22
CA THR A 78 0.14 -2.31 10.61
C THR A 78 0.44 -0.91 11.13
N VAL A 79 0.21 -0.71 12.42
CA VAL A 79 0.62 0.47 13.19
C VAL A 79 1.38 -0.04 14.40
N ASP A 80 2.66 0.31 14.50
CA ASP A 80 3.59 -0.18 15.53
C ASP A 80 3.60 -1.72 15.63
N GLY A 81 3.65 -2.37 14.47
CA GLY A 81 3.63 -3.83 14.34
C GLY A 81 2.27 -4.49 14.60
N GLN A 82 1.25 -3.75 15.05
CA GLN A 82 -0.09 -4.28 15.26
C GLN A 82 -0.92 -4.20 13.98
N ARG A 83 -1.54 -5.32 13.58
CA ARG A 83 -2.43 -5.37 12.42
C ARG A 83 -3.61 -4.40 12.60
N LYS A 84 -3.86 -3.58 11.58
CA LYS A 84 -4.98 -2.64 11.50
C LYS A 84 -5.70 -2.78 10.15
N ASP A 85 -6.81 -2.09 10.04
CA ASP A 85 -7.59 -1.92 8.81
C ASP A 85 -7.05 -0.75 7.97
N VAL A 86 -7.30 -0.76 6.66
CA VAL A 86 -6.99 0.36 5.73
C VAL A 86 -7.52 1.71 6.22
N ARG A 87 -8.59 1.72 7.02
CA ARG A 87 -9.14 2.91 7.69
C ARG A 87 -8.10 3.68 8.52
N ALA A 88 -7.13 3.00 9.12
CA ALA A 88 -6.07 3.66 9.89
C ALA A 88 -5.24 4.58 8.98
N PHE A 89 -4.90 4.13 7.77
CA PHE A 89 -4.17 4.91 6.78
C PHE A 89 -5.05 6.01 6.17
N LYS A 90 -6.30 5.71 5.85
CA LYS A 90 -7.27 6.69 5.32
C LYS A 90 -7.52 7.85 6.30
N ARG A 91 -7.51 7.59 7.61
CA ARG A 91 -7.61 8.63 8.64
C ARG A 91 -6.40 9.58 8.60
N VAL A 92 -5.18 9.04 8.54
CA VAL A 92 -3.97 9.87 8.43
C VAL A 92 -4.01 10.72 7.15
N LEU A 93 -4.40 10.12 6.03
CA LEU A 93 -4.55 10.84 4.75
C LEU A 93 -5.50 12.04 4.87
N LYS A 94 -6.66 11.84 5.51
CA LYS A 94 -7.64 12.91 5.74
C LYS A 94 -7.06 14.02 6.60
N GLU A 95 -6.43 13.68 7.72
CA GLU A 95 -5.80 14.66 8.63
C GLU A 95 -4.69 15.47 7.94
N LEU A 96 -3.89 14.86 7.05
CA LEU A 96 -2.82 15.54 6.33
C LEU A 96 -3.35 16.48 5.23
N LYS A 97 -4.42 16.09 4.52
CA LYS A 97 -5.07 16.93 3.51
C LYS A 97 -5.70 18.17 4.16
N GLU A 98 -6.46 17.99 5.25
CA GLU A 98 -7.04 19.11 6.01
C GLU A 98 -5.97 20.10 6.50
N LYS A 99 -4.81 19.63 6.95
CA LYS A 99 -3.69 20.50 7.36
C LYS A 99 -3.05 21.28 6.21
N THR A 100 -3.15 20.76 5.00
CA THR A 100 -2.60 21.41 3.80
C THR A 100 -3.56 22.51 3.32
N ASP A 101 -4.86 22.24 3.37
CA ASP A 101 -5.91 23.19 2.93
C ASP A 101 -6.11 24.37 3.90
N ASN A 102 -5.80 24.21 5.20
CA ASN A 102 -5.91 25.28 6.21
C ASN A 102 -4.66 26.18 6.33
N ASN A 103 -3.63 25.95 5.50
CA ASN A 103 -2.38 26.71 5.49
C ASN A 103 -2.18 27.52 4.19
N ASP A 104 -3.20 27.59 3.33
CA ASP A 104 -3.33 28.54 2.21
C ASP A 104 -4.17 29.75 2.64
#